data_AF-C1EG34-F1
#
_entry.id   AF-C1EG34-F1
#
_cell.length_a   1.000
_cell.length_b   1.000
_cell.length_c   1.000
_cell.angle_alpha   90.00
_cell.angle_beta   90.00
_cell.angle_gamma   90.00
#
_symmetry.space_group_name_H-M   'P 1'
#
loop_
_entity.id
_entity.type
_entity.pdbx_description
1 polymer ?
#
loop_
_entity_poly.entity_id
_entity_poly.type
_entity_poly.pdbx_seq_one_letter_code
_entity_poly.pdbx_strand_id
1 'polypeptide(L)'
;MRAAARSFAVNPHSMFADVERAELYCAACARYTYSPEFDRLVLGTRAIAMGVRASDAGVAAATTAKKRKKPPTRDISKIDVVGNGAAPLASVNSHGVPRGLRGMANLGNTCFLSTVLHAVVRAPTVGGFFLKDGHVRELCTAKRDDEHCLACELDEIVAGAYSGSSDPLVPSNFLHSWWMQSPEHLAKHKQHDAHEFFLSLVAAVHTNLTTSERGGAGRSGGGAVLVEECRCPMHAAFAGVLRSEVTCGACGYASTVHDPTVGLSLDVPLSGNATGGSRQRSVTLEACLSAFARPEHIGMNESFPCGRCGDSARAKTKQMAARRLPPALVLHIKRFETSFVGKAGSKKSGLGIGDSVVVGRKIDVHVSFPFVLSMRPYCASAALRSRYGNRVPADASHDDQAKYDLYAVVVHSGTMESGHYIAYVQWQGVWFRCDDHQVTRADPATVAQAQAYMLFYQARPP
;
A
#
# COMPACT_ATOMS: atom_id res chain seq x y z
N MET A 1 -24.69 -23.95 19.98
CA MET A 1 -23.90 -24.10 21.22
C MET A 1 -24.69 -23.97 22.53
N ARG A 2 -25.36 -22.84 22.81
CA ARG A 2 -26.07 -22.62 24.10
C ARG A 2 -27.15 -23.67 24.44
N ALA A 3 -27.78 -24.31 23.45
CA ALA A 3 -28.74 -25.40 23.68
C ALA A 3 -28.07 -26.73 24.07
N ALA A 4 -26.92 -27.08 23.44
CA ALA A 4 -26.14 -28.27 23.76
C ALA A 4 -25.46 -28.16 25.14
N ALA A 5 -24.96 -26.98 25.50
CA ALA A 5 -24.35 -26.69 26.80
C ALA A 5 -25.36 -26.63 27.97
N ARG A 6 -26.68 -26.50 27.69
CA ARG A 6 -27.74 -26.50 28.72
C ARG A 6 -28.18 -27.91 29.15
N SER A 7 -27.69 -28.96 28.50
CA SER A 7 -27.98 -30.36 28.81
C SER A 7 -27.01 -30.95 29.87
N PHE A 8 -26.71 -30.19 30.93
CA PHE A 8 -25.75 -30.56 31.98
C PHE A 8 -26.10 -31.88 32.70
N ALA A 9 -27.37 -32.31 32.65
CA ALA A 9 -27.81 -33.57 33.26
C ALA A 9 -27.50 -34.83 32.43
N VAL A 10 -27.10 -34.69 31.16
CA VAL A 10 -26.96 -35.83 30.23
C VAL A 10 -25.55 -35.97 29.67
N ASN A 11 -24.72 -34.92 29.71
CA ASN A 11 -23.38 -34.96 29.12
C ASN A 11 -22.32 -34.41 30.09
N PRO A 12 -21.34 -35.22 30.53
CA PRO A 12 -20.32 -34.80 31.50
C PRO A 12 -19.20 -33.95 30.89
N HIS A 13 -19.26 -33.65 29.59
CA HIS A 13 -18.23 -32.89 28.89
C HIS A 13 -18.43 -31.38 29.06
N SER A 14 -17.39 -30.69 29.54
CA SER A 14 -17.38 -29.24 29.76
C SER A 14 -16.88 -28.42 28.56
N MET A 15 -16.35 -29.10 27.54
CA MET A 15 -15.75 -28.52 26.33
C MET A 15 -16.49 -29.00 25.08
N PHE A 16 -16.79 -28.07 24.19
CA PHE A 16 -17.52 -28.33 22.95
C PHE A 16 -16.78 -27.67 21.78
N ALA A 17 -16.69 -28.35 20.64
CA ALA A 17 -16.12 -27.78 19.41
C ALA A 17 -17.24 -27.19 18.53
N ASP A 18 -17.11 -25.91 18.16
CA ASP A 18 -17.98 -25.24 17.21
C ASP A 18 -17.48 -25.50 15.80
N VAL A 19 -18.16 -26.41 15.09
CA VAL A 19 -17.71 -26.90 13.78
C VAL A 19 -17.76 -25.80 12.72
N GLU A 20 -18.68 -24.84 12.84
CA GLU A 20 -18.84 -23.74 11.89
C GLU A 20 -17.75 -22.69 12.06
N ARG A 21 -17.42 -22.37 13.32
CA ARG A 21 -16.37 -21.38 13.65
C ARG A 21 -14.96 -21.97 13.76
N ALA A 22 -14.88 -23.28 13.90
CA ALA A 22 -13.66 -24.02 14.26
C ALA A 22 -13.01 -23.49 15.56
N GLU A 23 -13.84 -23.22 16.57
CA GLU A 23 -13.42 -22.72 17.89
C GLU A 23 -13.88 -23.66 19.01
N LEU A 24 -13.20 -23.65 20.16
CA LEU A 24 -13.66 -24.34 21.36
C LEU A 24 -14.56 -23.45 22.22
N TYR A 25 -15.62 -24.04 22.76
CA TYR A 25 -16.55 -23.42 23.71
C TYR A 25 -16.52 -24.16 25.04
N CYS A 26 -16.20 -23.44 26.12
CA CYS A 26 -16.26 -23.97 27.48
C CYS A 26 -17.64 -23.67 28.08
N ALA A 27 -18.41 -24.71 28.37
CA ALA A 27 -19.74 -24.57 28.97
C ALA A 27 -19.68 -24.09 30.42
N ALA A 28 -18.64 -24.47 31.18
CA ALA A 28 -18.45 -24.03 32.56
C ALA A 28 -18.16 -22.52 32.65
N CYS A 29 -17.39 -21.97 31.71
CA CYS A 29 -17.07 -20.54 31.66
C CYS A 29 -18.03 -19.74 30.77
N ALA A 30 -18.99 -20.40 30.12
CA ALA A 30 -19.93 -19.84 29.16
C ALA A 30 -19.29 -18.99 28.02
N ARG A 31 -18.03 -19.26 27.64
CA ARG A 31 -17.24 -18.46 26.70
C ARG A 31 -16.47 -19.34 25.71
N TYR A 32 -16.13 -18.74 24.57
CA TYR A 32 -15.15 -19.33 23.65
C TYR A 32 -13.75 -19.26 24.25
N THR A 33 -12.97 -20.31 24.03
CA THR A 33 -11.63 -20.49 24.60
C THR A 33 -10.67 -20.89 23.50
N TYR A 34 -9.47 -20.36 23.55
CA TYR A 34 -8.41 -20.67 22.60
C TYR A 34 -7.56 -21.85 23.11
N SER A 35 -7.26 -22.81 22.24
CA SER A 35 -6.29 -23.89 22.47
C SER A 35 -5.36 -24.01 21.26
N PRO A 36 -4.04 -23.83 21.45
CA PRO A 36 -3.06 -24.02 20.38
C PRO A 36 -3.05 -25.44 19.79
N GLU A 37 -3.36 -26.47 20.59
CA GLU A 37 -3.43 -27.84 20.09
C GLU A 37 -4.63 -28.04 19.16
N PHE A 38 -5.78 -27.48 19.54
CA PHE A 38 -7.00 -27.57 18.73
C PHE A 38 -6.85 -26.83 17.40
N ASP A 39 -6.27 -25.64 17.40
CA ASP A 39 -6.04 -24.86 16.17
C ASP A 39 -5.08 -25.56 15.22
N ARG A 40 -3.99 -26.18 15.74
CA ARG A 40 -3.10 -27.00 14.92
C ARG A 40 -3.84 -28.17 14.27
N LEU A 41 -4.78 -28.79 14.99
CA LEU A 41 -5.59 -29.89 14.48
C LEU A 41 -6.56 -29.41 13.39
N VAL A 42 -7.27 -28.30 13.62
CA VAL A 42 -8.15 -27.66 12.63
C VAL A 42 -7.39 -27.29 11.36
N LEU A 43 -6.22 -26.65 11.50
CA LEU A 43 -5.37 -26.25 10.38
C LEU A 43 -4.82 -27.48 9.64
N GLY A 44 -4.41 -28.52 10.36
CA GLY A 44 -3.98 -29.79 9.78
C GLY A 44 -5.09 -30.49 8.99
N THR A 45 -6.30 -30.57 9.54
CA THR A 45 -7.46 -31.17 8.85
C THR A 45 -7.88 -30.35 7.63
N ARG A 46 -7.86 -29.01 7.71
CA ARG A 46 -8.11 -28.12 6.55
C ARG A 46 -7.06 -28.28 5.46
N ALA A 47 -5.79 -28.42 5.83
CA ALA A 47 -4.70 -28.67 4.86
C ALA A 47 -4.87 -30.02 4.15
N ILE A 48 -5.28 -31.07 4.88
CA ILE A 48 -5.58 -32.39 4.31
C ILE A 48 -6.79 -32.33 3.37
N ALA A 49 -7.87 -31.64 3.77
CA ALA A 49 -9.06 -31.44 2.94
C ALA A 49 -8.77 -30.63 1.66
N MET A 50 -7.76 -29.75 1.69
CA MET A 50 -7.28 -28.96 0.55
C MET A 50 -6.23 -29.69 -0.30
N GLY A 51 -5.98 -30.98 -0.07
CA GLY A 51 -5.08 -31.80 -0.90
C GLY A 51 -3.58 -31.54 -0.67
N VAL A 52 -3.20 -30.84 0.41
CA VAL A 52 -1.80 -30.67 0.80
C VAL A 52 -1.31 -31.96 1.44
N ARG A 53 -0.41 -32.69 0.78
CA ARG A 53 0.15 -33.95 1.30
C ARG A 53 0.95 -33.68 2.57
N ALA A 54 0.56 -34.34 3.66
CA ALA A 54 1.28 -34.32 4.93
C ALA A 54 2.60 -35.10 4.82
N SER A 55 3.70 -34.38 4.61
CA SER A 55 5.04 -34.85 4.97
C SER A 55 5.72 -33.75 5.78
N ASP A 56 5.36 -33.69 7.06
CA ASP A 56 6.20 -33.21 8.19
C ASP A 56 5.37 -33.07 9.49
N ALA A 57 4.54 -34.09 9.78
CA ALA A 57 4.01 -34.30 11.13
C ALA A 57 4.64 -35.60 11.65
N GLY A 58 5.64 -35.45 12.51
CA GLY A 58 6.38 -36.57 13.09
C GLY A 58 5.47 -37.49 13.91
N VAL A 59 5.27 -38.70 13.41
CA VAL A 59 4.92 -39.88 14.21
C VAL A 59 5.88 -40.98 13.79
N ALA A 60 6.59 -41.51 14.77
CA ALA A 60 7.65 -42.50 14.60
C ALA A 60 7.11 -43.83 14.06
N ALA A 61 7.73 -44.32 12.98
CA ALA A 61 7.78 -45.75 12.67
C ALA A 61 9.13 -46.04 12.01
N ALA A 62 9.88 -46.95 12.62
CA ALA A 62 11.22 -47.34 12.23
C ALA A 62 11.21 -48.21 10.96
N THR A 63 12.05 -47.87 9.96
CA THR A 63 12.82 -48.84 9.14
C THR A 63 13.86 -48.14 8.24
N THR A 64 15.12 -48.48 8.48
CA THR A 64 16.27 -48.62 7.55
C THR A 64 16.51 -47.68 6.36
N ALA A 65 17.60 -46.90 6.51
CA ALA A 65 18.69 -46.61 5.55
C ALA A 65 18.45 -45.73 4.30
N LYS A 66 19.00 -44.51 4.32
CA LYS A 66 20.22 -44.10 3.57
C LYS A 66 20.60 -42.64 3.90
N LYS A 67 21.87 -42.43 4.31
CA LYS A 67 22.44 -41.16 4.78
C LYS A 67 22.37 -40.07 3.70
N ARG A 68 21.65 -38.98 3.98
CA ARG A 68 21.77 -37.69 3.29
C ARG A 68 22.22 -36.66 4.34
N LYS A 69 23.30 -35.92 4.05
CA LYS A 69 23.95 -34.98 5.00
C LYS A 69 22.92 -33.98 5.55
N LYS A 70 22.80 -33.90 6.88
CA LYS A 70 21.96 -32.91 7.59
C LYS A 70 22.52 -31.49 7.32
N PRO A 71 21.65 -30.49 7.10
CA PRO A 71 22.07 -29.09 7.18
C PRO A 71 22.45 -28.75 8.64
N PRO A 72 23.26 -27.70 8.88
CA PRO A 72 23.70 -27.36 10.23
C PRO A 72 22.48 -27.02 11.09
N THR A 73 22.22 -27.86 12.08
CA THR A 73 21.20 -27.63 13.11
C THR A 73 21.68 -26.47 13.97
N ARG A 74 20.97 -25.33 13.91
CA ARG A 74 21.10 -24.27 14.91
C ARG A 74 20.84 -24.89 16.28
N ASP A 75 21.75 -24.63 17.22
CA ASP A 75 21.63 -25.04 18.60
C ASP A 75 20.53 -24.20 19.27
N ILE A 76 19.35 -24.81 19.45
CA ILE A 76 18.14 -24.17 19.99
C ILE A 76 18.36 -23.76 21.45
N SER A 77 19.41 -24.27 22.12
CA SER A 77 19.78 -23.89 23.49
C SER A 77 20.30 -22.45 23.62
N LYS A 78 20.56 -21.75 22.50
CA LYS A 78 21.00 -20.34 22.48
C LYS A 78 19.92 -19.35 22.05
N ILE A 79 18.69 -19.83 21.83
CA ILE A 79 17.55 -18.93 21.70
C ILE A 79 17.16 -18.56 23.12
N ASP A 80 17.47 -17.33 23.53
CA ASP A 80 16.84 -16.73 24.70
C ASP A 80 15.33 -16.75 24.45
N VAL A 81 14.66 -17.73 25.05
CA VAL A 81 13.20 -17.78 25.10
C VAL A 81 12.81 -16.56 25.91
N VAL A 82 12.49 -15.47 25.22
CA VAL A 82 11.70 -14.37 25.77
C VAL A 82 10.50 -15.03 26.42
N GLY A 83 10.44 -14.93 27.75
CA GLY A 83 9.59 -15.75 28.60
C GLY A 83 8.13 -15.74 28.17
N ASN A 84 7.41 -16.79 28.61
CA ASN A 84 5.96 -17.03 28.49
C ASN A 84 5.10 -15.79 28.77
N GLY A 85 5.06 -14.87 27.81
CA GLY A 85 4.50 -13.54 27.95
C GLY A 85 4.19 -12.96 26.59
N ALA A 86 3.63 -13.76 25.68
CA ALA A 86 2.88 -13.23 24.55
C ALA A 86 1.62 -12.55 25.10
N ALA A 87 1.79 -11.35 25.66
CA ALA A 87 0.68 -10.46 25.94
C ALA A 87 -0.11 -10.29 24.64
N PRO A 88 -1.45 -10.19 24.69
CA PRO A 88 -2.25 -9.96 23.50
C PRO A 88 -1.67 -8.79 22.69
N LEU A 89 -1.71 -8.88 21.36
CA LEU A 89 -1.38 -7.79 20.41
C LEU A 89 -2.14 -6.47 20.70
N ALA A 90 -3.05 -6.45 21.68
CA ALA A 90 -3.76 -5.31 22.24
C ALA A 90 -3.14 -4.76 23.55
N SER A 91 -1.83 -4.88 23.77
CA SER A 91 -1.15 -4.11 24.82
C SER A 91 -0.86 -2.71 24.27
N VAL A 92 -1.56 -1.70 24.79
CA VAL A 92 -1.12 -0.31 24.67
C VAL A 92 0.11 -0.09 25.56
N ASN A 93 1.03 0.78 25.14
CA ASN A 93 2.11 1.23 26.00
C ASN A 93 1.60 2.22 27.07
N SER A 94 2.50 2.67 27.96
CA SER A 94 2.20 3.64 29.04
C SER A 94 1.59 4.96 28.55
N HIS A 95 1.74 5.30 27.27
CA HIS A 95 1.22 6.51 26.65
C HIS A 95 -0.09 6.26 25.86
N GLY A 96 -0.68 5.06 25.99
CA GLY A 96 -1.92 4.71 25.30
C GLY A 96 -1.77 4.49 23.79
N VAL A 97 -0.53 4.27 23.31
CA VAL A 97 -0.20 3.96 21.91
C VAL A 97 -0.14 2.44 21.74
N PRO A 98 -0.80 1.87 20.72
CA PRO A 98 -0.83 0.42 20.51
C PRO A 98 0.53 -0.12 20.07
N ARG A 99 0.85 -1.35 20.49
CA ARG A 99 1.93 -2.14 19.86
C ARG A 99 1.69 -2.23 18.36
N GLY A 100 2.75 -2.04 17.57
CA GLY A 100 2.68 -1.92 16.11
C GLY A 100 2.66 -0.47 15.61
N LEU A 101 2.49 0.52 16.50
CA LEU A 101 2.65 1.94 16.18
C LEU A 101 3.71 2.56 17.09
N ARG A 102 4.87 2.91 16.52
CA ARG A 102 6.03 3.40 17.27
C ARG A 102 6.66 4.57 16.52
N GLY A 103 7.01 5.63 17.25
CA GLY A 103 7.66 6.81 16.66
C GLY A 103 9.01 6.45 16.05
N MET A 104 9.45 7.24 15.07
CA MET A 104 10.76 7.09 14.41
C MET A 104 11.59 8.36 14.61
N ALA A 105 12.83 8.24 15.07
CA ALA A 105 13.72 9.36 15.23
C ALA A 105 13.97 10.07 13.89
N ASN A 106 13.96 11.40 13.89
CA ASN A 106 14.34 12.19 12.73
C ASN A 106 15.86 12.27 12.64
N LEU A 107 16.43 11.78 11.53
CA LEU A 107 17.87 11.78 11.28
C LEU A 107 18.32 12.97 10.41
N GLY A 108 17.59 14.08 10.50
CA GLY A 108 17.81 15.32 9.77
C GLY A 108 16.60 15.68 8.92
N ASN A 109 16.47 15.06 7.74
CA ASN A 109 15.39 15.31 6.79
C ASN A 109 14.58 14.04 6.49
N THR A 110 14.34 13.17 7.48
CA THR A 110 13.76 11.83 7.26
C THR A 110 12.24 11.75 7.51
N CYS A 111 11.56 12.89 7.67
CA CYS A 111 10.11 12.89 7.92
C CYS A 111 9.29 12.34 6.74
N PHE A 112 9.76 12.49 5.50
CA PHE A 112 9.14 11.86 4.33
C PHE A 112 9.16 10.32 4.42
N LEU A 113 10.23 9.78 5.00
CA LEU A 113 10.44 8.35 5.15
C LEU A 113 9.62 7.79 6.30
N SER A 114 9.66 8.43 7.48
CA SER A 114 8.94 7.96 8.67
C SER A 114 7.44 7.85 8.40
N THR A 115 6.86 8.88 7.79
CA THR A 115 5.43 8.97 7.49
C THR A 115 4.95 7.94 6.47
N VAL A 116 5.72 7.72 5.40
CA VAL A 116 5.40 6.69 4.39
C VAL A 116 5.56 5.30 4.96
N LEU A 117 6.59 5.04 5.76
CA LEU A 117 6.77 3.74 6.41
C LEU A 117 5.61 3.41 7.35
N HIS A 118 5.17 4.36 8.19
CA HIS A 118 3.99 4.17 9.04
C HIS A 118 2.74 3.82 8.23
N ALA A 119 2.55 4.43 7.07
CA ALA A 119 1.43 4.10 6.18
C ALA A 119 1.58 2.72 5.53
N VAL A 120 2.74 2.43 4.92
CA VAL A 120 2.97 1.19 4.16
C VAL A 120 2.88 -0.05 5.03
N VAL A 121 3.53 -0.07 6.20
CA VAL A 121 3.51 -1.26 7.08
C VAL A 121 2.14 -1.51 7.70
N ARG A 122 1.24 -0.51 7.66
CA ARG A 122 -0.12 -0.63 8.17
C ARG A 122 -1.03 -1.41 7.22
N ALA A 123 -0.70 -1.47 5.92
CA ALA A 123 -1.39 -2.32 4.96
C ALA A 123 -1.30 -3.79 5.42
N PRO A 124 -2.43 -4.50 5.63
CA PRO A 124 -2.43 -5.86 6.20
C PRO A 124 -1.61 -6.87 5.40
N THR A 125 -1.58 -6.72 4.07
CA THR A 125 -0.78 -7.54 3.14
C THR A 125 0.72 -7.35 3.34
N VAL A 126 1.17 -6.15 3.68
CA VAL A 126 2.59 -5.83 3.89
C VAL A 126 3.00 -6.14 5.33
N GLY A 127 2.35 -5.52 6.31
CA GLY A 127 2.67 -5.75 7.72
C GLY A 127 2.51 -7.22 8.13
N GLY A 128 1.44 -7.86 7.65
CA GLY A 128 1.19 -9.28 7.90
C GLY A 128 2.14 -10.23 7.18
N PHE A 129 2.82 -9.79 6.11
CA PHE A 129 3.86 -10.59 5.46
C PHE A 129 5.11 -10.65 6.34
N PHE A 130 5.61 -9.52 6.82
CA PHE A 130 6.79 -9.47 7.69
C PHE A 130 6.52 -10.11 9.07
N LEU A 131 5.34 -9.89 9.67
CA LEU A 131 4.97 -10.53 10.94
C LEU A 131 4.83 -12.06 10.88
N LYS A 132 4.77 -12.65 9.68
CA LYS A 132 4.70 -14.10 9.47
C LYS A 132 6.03 -14.68 8.99
N ASP A 133 7.13 -13.97 9.25
CA ASP A 133 8.47 -14.34 8.79
C ASP A 133 8.55 -14.50 7.26
N GLY A 134 7.76 -13.69 6.52
CA GLY A 134 7.74 -13.72 5.05
C GLY A 134 9.09 -13.35 4.42
N HIS A 135 9.95 -12.66 5.17
CA HIS A 135 11.33 -12.40 4.80
C HIS A 135 12.23 -12.53 6.02
N VAL A 136 13.02 -13.61 6.08
CA VAL A 136 13.91 -13.88 7.22
C VAL A 136 15.31 -13.35 6.93
N ARG A 137 15.72 -12.33 7.69
CA ARG A 137 16.99 -11.61 7.52
C ARG A 137 18.24 -12.50 7.57
N GLU A 138 18.23 -13.60 8.33
CA GLU A 138 19.37 -14.54 8.42
C GLU A 138 19.47 -15.50 7.24
N LEU A 139 18.36 -15.67 6.52
CA LEU A 139 18.26 -16.52 5.33
C LEU A 139 18.42 -15.72 4.04
N CYS A 140 18.30 -14.39 4.10
CA CYS A 140 18.48 -13.50 2.96
C CYS A 140 19.90 -13.60 2.39
N THR A 141 20.01 -13.93 1.10
CA THR A 141 21.29 -14.05 0.39
C THR A 141 21.96 -12.71 0.15
N ALA A 142 21.18 -11.65 -0.14
CA ALA A 142 21.72 -10.30 -0.33
C ALA A 142 22.58 -9.86 0.86
N LYS A 143 22.12 -10.13 2.09
CA LYS A 143 22.90 -9.83 3.30
C LYS A 143 24.20 -10.65 3.42
N ARG A 144 24.24 -11.87 2.87
CA ARG A 144 25.45 -12.71 2.85
C ARG A 144 26.47 -12.21 1.83
N ASP A 145 25.98 -11.59 0.76
CA ASP A 145 26.77 -11.04 -0.33
C ASP A 145 27.14 -9.55 -0.10
N ASP A 146 26.92 -9.04 1.13
CA ASP A 146 27.11 -7.63 1.53
C ASP A 146 26.28 -6.63 0.71
N GLU A 147 25.17 -7.10 0.13
CA GLU A 147 24.20 -6.26 -0.57
C GLU A 147 23.13 -5.72 0.39
N HIS A 148 22.75 -4.46 0.17
CA HIS A 148 21.68 -3.80 0.90
C HIS A 148 20.31 -4.36 0.50
N CYS A 149 19.49 -4.74 1.49
CA CYS A 149 18.16 -5.32 1.26
C CYS A 149 17.10 -4.55 2.06
N LEU A 150 16.23 -3.81 1.38
CA LEU A 150 15.17 -3.06 2.06
C LEU A 150 14.10 -3.96 2.67
N ALA A 151 13.94 -5.19 2.18
CA ALA A 151 13.06 -6.16 2.82
C ALA A 151 13.56 -6.57 4.21
N CYS A 152 14.89 -6.75 4.40
CA CYS A 152 15.49 -6.98 5.72
C CYS A 152 15.23 -5.81 6.67
N GLU A 153 15.36 -4.59 6.17
CA GLU A 153 15.20 -3.38 6.98
C GLU A 153 13.74 -3.10 7.32
N LEU A 154 12.79 -3.42 6.41
CA LEU A 154 11.36 -3.40 6.72
C LEU A 154 10.98 -4.42 7.79
N ASP A 155 11.54 -5.63 7.70
CA ASP A 155 11.33 -6.68 8.71
C ASP A 155 11.76 -6.19 10.10
N GLU A 156 12.94 -5.58 10.20
CA GLU A 156 13.47 -5.00 11.44
C GLU A 156 12.59 -3.86 11.98
N ILE A 157 12.08 -2.98 11.10
CA ILE A 157 11.16 -1.90 11.49
C ILE A 157 9.83 -2.47 11.99
N VAL A 158 9.27 -3.47 11.31
CA VAL A 158 8.02 -4.13 11.73
C VAL A 158 8.24 -4.81 13.08
N ALA A 159 9.26 -5.66 13.22
CA ALA A 159 9.58 -6.31 14.50
C ALA A 159 9.79 -5.28 15.63
N GLY A 160 10.54 -4.21 15.34
CA GLY A 160 10.78 -3.11 16.27
C GLY A 160 9.51 -2.41 16.74
N ALA A 161 8.52 -2.23 15.85
CA ALA A 161 7.23 -1.62 16.19
C ALA A 161 6.38 -2.48 17.14
N TYR A 162 6.54 -3.82 17.12
CA TYR A 162 5.82 -4.74 18.00
C TYR A 162 6.61 -5.22 19.23
N SER A 163 7.90 -4.86 19.34
CA SER A 163 8.78 -5.23 20.46
C SER A 163 8.27 -4.84 21.85
N GLY A 164 7.40 -3.82 21.94
CA GLY A 164 6.88 -3.30 23.21
C GLY A 164 7.73 -2.19 23.85
N SER A 165 8.88 -1.83 23.28
CA SER A 165 9.64 -0.66 23.71
C SER A 165 8.91 0.64 23.32
N SER A 166 8.98 1.64 24.19
CA SER A 166 8.45 2.98 23.97
C SER A 166 9.44 3.92 23.28
N ASP A 167 10.72 3.57 23.22
CA ASP A 167 11.74 4.46 22.65
C ASP A 167 11.50 4.66 21.16
N PRO A 168 11.89 5.76 20.52
CA PRO A 168 11.73 5.89 19.08
C PRO A 168 12.59 4.85 18.32
N LEU A 169 12.06 4.32 17.22
CA LEU A 169 12.86 3.53 16.26
C LEU A 169 13.87 4.44 15.58
N VAL A 170 15.08 3.93 15.35
CA VAL A 170 16.14 4.67 14.66
C VAL A 170 16.41 3.99 13.32
N PRO A 171 15.79 4.44 12.21
CA PRO A 171 15.87 3.75 10.91
C PRO A 171 17.15 4.08 10.14
N SER A 172 18.32 4.10 10.80
CA SER A 172 19.59 4.48 10.16
C SER A 172 20.05 3.47 9.10
N ASN A 173 19.92 2.18 9.40
CA ASN A 173 20.29 1.09 8.48
C ASN A 173 19.35 1.04 7.27
N PHE A 174 18.05 1.26 7.52
CA PHE A 174 17.05 1.41 6.46
C PHE A 174 17.41 2.58 5.54
N LEU A 175 17.66 3.77 6.11
CA LEU A 175 17.98 4.97 5.33
C LEU A 175 19.23 4.77 4.48
N HIS A 176 20.28 4.17 5.06
CA HIS A 176 21.50 3.83 4.33
C HIS A 176 21.21 2.84 3.18
N SER A 177 20.49 1.77 3.46
CA SER A 177 20.12 0.75 2.47
C SER A 177 19.28 1.32 1.33
N TRP A 178 18.40 2.28 1.64
CA TRP A 178 17.58 2.97 0.66
C TRP A 178 18.44 3.86 -0.23
N TRP A 179 19.38 4.63 0.33
CA TRP A 179 20.30 5.45 -0.46
C TRP A 179 21.15 4.63 -1.42
N MET A 180 21.64 3.47 -0.99
CA MET A 180 22.47 2.59 -1.83
C MET A 180 21.71 1.98 -3.01
N GLN A 181 20.39 1.81 -2.88
CA GLN A 181 19.52 1.27 -3.93
C GLN A 181 18.81 2.36 -4.75
N SER A 182 18.81 3.60 -4.28
CA SER A 182 18.14 4.70 -4.94
C SER A 182 19.03 5.33 -6.01
N PRO A 183 18.44 5.81 -7.12
CA PRO A 183 19.15 6.64 -8.08
C PRO A 183 19.91 7.80 -7.40
N GLU A 184 21.06 8.20 -7.94
CA GLU A 184 21.97 9.17 -7.33
C GLU A 184 21.33 10.55 -7.01
N HIS A 185 20.24 10.91 -7.69
CA HIS A 185 19.48 12.14 -7.41
C HIS A 185 18.63 12.06 -6.13
N LEU A 186 18.22 10.86 -5.72
CA LEU A 186 17.51 10.56 -4.46
C LEU A 186 18.47 10.27 -3.29
N ALA A 187 19.70 9.84 -3.58
CA ALA A 187 20.66 9.39 -2.57
C ALA A 187 21.40 10.51 -1.78
N LYS A 188 20.91 11.75 -1.81
CA LYS A 188 21.56 12.91 -1.14
C LYS A 188 20.82 13.28 0.15
N HIS A 189 21.52 13.87 1.12
CA HIS A 189 20.98 14.44 2.39
C HIS A 189 20.05 15.67 2.17
N LYS A 190 19.13 15.58 1.21
CA LYS A 190 18.17 16.61 0.86
C LYS A 190 16.77 16.20 1.32
N GLN A 191 15.87 17.17 1.38
CA GLN A 191 14.44 16.89 1.54
C GLN A 191 13.97 16.18 0.26
N HIS A 192 13.19 15.11 0.43
CA HIS A 192 12.67 14.29 -0.66
C HIS A 192 11.14 14.28 -0.66
N ASP A 193 10.59 14.00 -1.83
CA ASP A 193 9.16 13.85 -2.01
C ASP A 193 8.67 12.51 -1.43
N ALA A 194 7.64 12.54 -0.58
CA ALA A 194 7.12 11.34 0.06
C ALA A 194 6.51 10.35 -0.95
N HIS A 195 5.91 10.84 -2.05
CA HIS A 195 5.36 9.98 -3.09
C HIS A 195 6.46 9.31 -3.91
N GLU A 196 7.53 10.03 -4.24
CA GLU A 196 8.70 9.46 -4.91
C GLU A 196 9.39 8.40 -4.04
N PHE A 197 9.54 8.68 -2.74
CA PHE A 197 10.04 7.69 -1.78
C PHE A 197 9.16 6.43 -1.76
N PHE A 198 7.84 6.58 -1.67
CA PHE A 198 6.90 5.45 -1.70
C PHE A 198 7.08 4.57 -2.96
N LEU A 199 7.15 5.19 -4.15
CA LEU A 199 7.36 4.46 -5.40
C LEU A 199 8.71 3.73 -5.42
N SER A 200 9.77 4.41 -4.99
CA SER A 200 11.11 3.81 -4.91
C SER A 200 11.15 2.63 -3.93
N LEU A 201 10.45 2.74 -2.79
CA LEU A 201 10.36 1.68 -1.79
C LEU A 201 9.65 0.44 -2.34
N VAL A 202 8.51 0.63 -3.02
CA VAL A 202 7.78 -0.49 -3.64
C VAL A 202 8.65 -1.18 -4.68
N ALA A 203 9.32 -0.43 -5.55
CA ALA A 203 10.18 -0.98 -6.59
C ALA A 203 11.40 -1.73 -6.03
N ALA A 204 12.07 -1.16 -5.02
CA ALA A 204 13.25 -1.76 -4.40
C ALA A 204 12.90 -3.05 -3.64
N VAL A 205 11.83 -3.05 -2.84
CA VAL A 205 11.40 -4.25 -2.11
C VAL A 205 10.88 -5.34 -3.06
N HIS A 206 10.19 -4.96 -4.14
CA HIS A 206 9.85 -5.91 -5.21
C HIS A 206 11.12 -6.56 -5.79
N THR A 207 12.14 -5.76 -6.11
CA THR A 207 13.42 -6.26 -6.61
C THR A 207 14.06 -7.21 -5.60
N ASN A 208 14.23 -6.81 -4.34
CA ASN A 208 14.89 -7.65 -3.32
C ASN A 208 14.18 -9.00 -3.10
N LEU A 209 12.84 -9.02 -3.16
CA LEU A 209 12.06 -10.24 -2.92
C LEU A 209 11.98 -11.15 -4.15
N THR A 210 12.07 -10.61 -5.36
CA THR A 210 11.96 -11.41 -6.59
C THR A 210 13.31 -11.86 -7.15
N THR A 211 14.40 -11.17 -6.83
CA THR A 211 15.75 -11.62 -7.19
C THR A 211 16.25 -12.72 -6.24
N SER A 212 15.88 -12.68 -4.95
CA SER A 212 16.29 -13.68 -3.96
C SER A 212 15.73 -15.09 -4.22
N GLU A 213 14.58 -15.21 -4.91
CA GLU A 213 14.00 -16.51 -5.30
C GLU A 213 14.76 -17.22 -6.45
N ARG A 214 15.73 -16.56 -7.12
CA ARG A 214 16.48 -17.14 -8.25
C ARG A 214 17.68 -18.02 -7.85
N GLY A 215 17.86 -18.31 -6.57
CA GLY A 215 18.95 -19.14 -6.04
C GLY A 215 18.83 -20.67 -6.26
N GLY A 216 17.91 -21.14 -7.10
CA GLY A 216 17.72 -22.57 -7.36
C GLY A 216 17.12 -22.86 -8.73
N ALA A 217 17.90 -23.56 -9.57
CA ALA A 217 17.59 -24.02 -10.92
C ALA A 217 17.62 -22.92 -12.01
N GLY A 218 18.72 -22.91 -12.75
CA GLY A 218 18.88 -22.07 -13.93
C GLY A 218 17.82 -22.35 -14.98
N ARG A 219 17.30 -21.27 -15.58
CA ARG A 219 16.88 -21.18 -16.98
C ARG A 219 16.91 -19.72 -17.40
N SER A 220 17.57 -19.51 -18.52
CA SER A 220 17.62 -18.31 -19.35
C SER A 220 16.22 -17.78 -19.65
N GLY A 221 16.05 -16.46 -19.48
CA GLY A 221 14.84 -15.73 -19.86
C GLY A 221 14.62 -14.50 -18.99
N GLY A 222 15.26 -13.37 -19.33
CA GLY A 222 15.02 -12.06 -18.72
C GLY A 222 13.65 -11.48 -19.09
N GLY A 223 12.57 -12.18 -18.73
CA GLY A 223 11.22 -11.64 -18.79
C GLY A 223 10.94 -10.85 -17.53
N ALA A 224 10.65 -9.55 -17.67
CA ALA A 224 10.05 -8.77 -16.60
C ALA A 224 8.73 -9.45 -16.19
N VAL A 225 8.57 -9.84 -14.92
CA VAL A 225 7.29 -10.33 -14.41
C VAL A 225 6.30 -9.18 -14.55
N LEU A 226 5.19 -9.40 -15.27
CA LEU A 226 4.14 -8.39 -15.37
C LEU A 226 3.64 -8.09 -13.95
N VAL A 227 3.51 -6.81 -13.62
CA VAL A 227 3.04 -6.34 -12.29
C VAL A 227 1.73 -7.02 -11.88
N GLU A 228 0.90 -7.40 -12.85
CA GLU A 228 -0.38 -8.10 -12.66
C GLU A 228 -0.25 -9.54 -12.14
N GLU A 229 0.87 -10.21 -12.39
CA GLU A 229 1.13 -11.60 -11.99
C GLU A 229 2.09 -11.70 -10.80
N CYS A 230 2.65 -10.57 -10.37
CA CYS A 230 3.59 -10.53 -9.27
C CYS A 230 2.89 -10.72 -7.91
N ARG A 231 3.40 -11.67 -7.12
CA ARG A 231 2.88 -11.99 -5.78
C ARG A 231 3.67 -11.39 -4.63
N CYS A 232 4.65 -10.51 -4.91
CA CYS A 232 5.38 -9.85 -3.83
C CYS A 232 4.41 -9.02 -2.97
N PRO A 233 4.66 -8.85 -1.65
CA PRO A 233 3.75 -8.16 -0.74
C PRO A 233 3.42 -6.74 -1.20
N MET A 234 4.36 -6.05 -1.87
CA MET A 234 4.15 -4.70 -2.37
C MET A 234 3.16 -4.65 -3.55
N HIS A 235 3.34 -5.50 -4.57
CA HIS A 235 2.39 -5.54 -5.70
C HIS A 235 1.05 -6.17 -5.28
N ALA A 236 1.06 -7.19 -4.42
CA ALA A 236 -0.16 -7.76 -3.86
C ALA A 236 -0.97 -6.72 -3.06
N ALA A 237 -0.31 -5.76 -2.40
CA ALA A 237 -0.96 -4.69 -1.66
C ALA A 237 -1.44 -3.55 -2.56
N PHE A 238 -0.54 -2.98 -3.36
CA PHE A 238 -0.72 -1.65 -3.94
C PHE A 238 -0.90 -1.66 -5.46
N ALA A 239 -0.63 -2.77 -6.15
CA ALA A 239 -0.70 -2.78 -7.60
C ALA A 239 -2.13 -2.93 -8.13
N GLY A 240 -2.57 -1.95 -8.90
CA GLY A 240 -3.78 -1.95 -9.70
C GLY A 240 -3.49 -1.90 -11.21
N VAL A 241 -4.55 -1.79 -11.99
CA VAL A 241 -4.50 -1.66 -13.46
C VAL A 241 -5.47 -0.58 -13.89
N LEU A 242 -4.96 0.40 -14.62
CA LEU A 242 -5.75 1.42 -15.30
C LEU A 242 -6.09 0.98 -16.71
N ARG A 243 -7.25 1.41 -17.19
CA ARG A 243 -7.70 1.31 -18.57
C ARG A 243 -7.62 2.72 -19.18
N SER A 244 -6.67 2.90 -20.09
CA SER A 244 -6.51 4.11 -20.89
C SER A 244 -7.17 3.88 -22.24
N GLU A 245 -8.26 4.59 -22.52
CA GLU A 245 -8.99 4.44 -23.78
C GLU A 245 -8.93 5.72 -24.59
N VAL A 246 -8.54 5.61 -25.87
CA VAL A 246 -8.64 6.69 -26.84
C VAL A 246 -9.76 6.40 -27.83
N THR A 247 -10.78 7.26 -27.86
CA THR A 247 -11.93 7.16 -28.75
C THR A 247 -11.81 8.16 -29.91
N CYS A 248 -11.97 7.69 -31.14
CA CYS A 248 -11.97 8.52 -32.34
C CYS A 248 -13.31 9.26 -32.50
N GLY A 249 -13.28 10.59 -32.62
CA GLY A 249 -14.48 11.40 -32.86
C GLY A 249 -15.08 11.30 -34.26
N ALA A 250 -14.39 10.66 -35.22
CA ALA A 250 -14.91 10.45 -36.58
C ALA A 250 -15.75 9.17 -36.69
N CYS A 251 -15.17 8.02 -36.30
CA CYS A 251 -15.76 6.70 -36.51
C CYS A 251 -16.14 5.96 -35.22
N GLY A 252 -15.88 6.53 -34.05
CA GLY A 252 -16.16 5.91 -32.76
C GLY A 252 -15.24 4.74 -32.38
N TYR A 253 -14.23 4.42 -33.19
CA TYR A 253 -13.25 3.38 -32.84
C TYR A 253 -12.52 3.74 -31.55
N ALA A 254 -12.48 2.80 -30.62
CA ALA A 254 -11.79 2.93 -29.35
C ALA A 254 -10.55 2.00 -29.30
N SER A 255 -9.39 2.59 -29.04
CA SER A 255 -8.16 1.86 -28.71
C SER A 255 -7.98 1.84 -27.21
N THR A 256 -7.68 0.67 -26.63
CA THR A 256 -7.53 0.51 -25.17
C THR A 256 -6.12 0.00 -24.85
N VAL A 257 -5.49 0.65 -23.87
CA VAL A 257 -4.22 0.23 -23.26
C VAL A 257 -4.47 -0.06 -21.77
N HIS A 258 -3.81 -1.08 -21.24
CA HIS A 258 -3.86 -1.43 -19.82
C HIS A 258 -2.54 -1.04 -19.17
N ASP A 259 -2.60 -0.10 -18.22
CA ASP A 259 -1.43 0.49 -17.58
C ASP A 259 -1.36 0.01 -16.11
N PRO A 260 -0.38 -0.82 -15.73
CA PRO A 260 -0.15 -1.16 -14.33
C PRO A 260 0.19 0.08 -13.51
N THR A 261 -0.29 0.14 -12.27
CA THR A 261 0.00 1.28 -11.38
C THR A 261 0.08 0.86 -9.91
N VAL A 262 0.83 1.62 -9.10
CA VAL A 262 0.98 1.45 -7.64
C VAL A 262 0.30 2.59 -6.86
N GLY A 263 -0.42 3.47 -7.55
CA GLY A 263 -1.15 4.59 -6.97
C GLY A 263 -1.75 5.51 -8.03
N LEU A 264 -2.64 6.42 -7.64
CA LEU A 264 -3.21 7.42 -8.56
C LEU A 264 -2.74 8.81 -8.15
N SER A 265 -2.12 9.53 -9.09
CA SER A 265 -1.75 10.93 -8.89
C SER A 265 -2.84 11.84 -9.45
N LEU A 266 -3.51 12.59 -8.57
CA LEU A 266 -4.69 13.37 -8.86
C LEU A 266 -4.36 14.86 -8.94
N ASP A 267 -4.76 15.49 -10.03
CA ASP A 267 -4.71 16.94 -10.17
C ASP A 267 -5.83 17.60 -9.33
N VAL A 268 -5.53 18.75 -8.73
CA VAL A 268 -6.52 19.53 -7.97
C VAL A 268 -7.21 20.49 -8.95
N PRO A 269 -8.50 20.31 -9.30
CA PRO A 269 -9.17 21.19 -10.25
C PRO A 269 -9.31 22.60 -9.67
N LEU A 270 -8.46 23.52 -10.15
CA LEU A 270 -8.55 24.94 -9.86
C LEU A 270 -9.59 25.55 -10.81
N SER A 271 -10.80 25.83 -10.31
CA SER A 271 -11.87 26.41 -11.13
C SER A 271 -11.42 27.76 -11.73
N GLY A 272 -11.24 27.77 -13.05
CA GLY A 272 -10.96 28.97 -13.85
C GLY A 272 -12.17 29.90 -13.89
N ASN A 273 -11.91 31.20 -13.71
CA ASN A 273 -12.87 32.32 -13.77
C ASN A 273 -14.02 32.28 -12.76
N ALA A 274 -13.75 32.68 -11.52
CA ALA A 274 -14.76 33.30 -10.67
C ALA A 274 -14.39 34.76 -10.47
N THR A 275 -15.01 35.64 -11.27
CA THR A 275 -15.19 37.04 -10.91
C THR A 275 -16.09 37.11 -9.68
N GLY A 276 -15.51 37.17 -8.48
CA GLY A 276 -16.27 37.35 -7.26
C GLY A 276 -15.57 36.84 -6.00
N GLY A 277 -15.21 37.79 -5.13
CA GLY A 277 -14.98 37.68 -3.68
C GLY A 277 -14.64 36.34 -3.04
N SER A 278 -13.42 36.25 -2.50
CA SER A 278 -13.09 35.75 -1.16
C SER A 278 -14.09 34.74 -0.53
N ARG A 279 -13.84 33.45 -0.73
CA ARG A 279 -14.17 32.38 0.22
C ARG A 279 -13.28 31.16 -0.08
N GLN A 280 -12.75 30.57 0.98
CA GLN A 280 -11.86 29.41 0.98
C GLN A 280 -12.36 28.36 -0.03
N ARG A 281 -11.62 28.16 -1.13
CA ARG A 281 -11.93 27.11 -2.10
C ARG A 281 -11.53 25.77 -1.47
N SER A 282 -12.50 24.97 -1.06
CA SER A 282 -12.30 23.55 -0.76
C SER A 282 -12.78 22.71 -1.95
N VAL A 283 -12.03 21.68 -2.33
CA VAL A 283 -12.38 20.73 -3.39
C VAL A 283 -12.61 19.36 -2.75
N THR A 284 -13.51 18.53 -3.28
CA THR A 284 -13.67 17.16 -2.77
C THR A 284 -12.73 16.18 -3.47
N LEU A 285 -12.30 15.12 -2.78
CA LEU A 285 -11.50 14.06 -3.37
C LEU A 285 -12.23 13.41 -4.56
N GLU A 286 -13.55 13.25 -4.45
CA GLU A 286 -14.42 12.77 -5.52
C GLU A 286 -14.39 13.68 -6.74
N ALA A 287 -14.28 15.00 -6.56
CA ALA A 287 -14.11 15.92 -7.69
C ALA A 287 -12.75 15.73 -8.38
N CYS A 288 -11.67 15.48 -7.62
CA CYS A 288 -10.37 15.14 -8.19
C CYS A 288 -10.39 13.81 -8.96
N LEU A 289 -11.02 12.77 -8.40
CA LEU A 289 -11.20 11.47 -9.06
C LEU A 289 -12.09 11.57 -10.30
N SER A 290 -13.15 12.37 -10.23
CA SER A 290 -14.03 12.65 -11.37
C SER A 290 -13.27 13.37 -12.48
N ALA A 291 -12.42 14.35 -12.14
CA ALA A 291 -11.56 15.03 -13.10
C ALA A 291 -10.56 14.06 -13.76
N PHE A 292 -9.93 13.18 -12.96
CA PHE A 292 -9.02 12.13 -13.45
C PHE A 292 -9.70 11.15 -14.42
N ALA A 293 -10.94 10.75 -14.14
CA ALA A 293 -11.70 9.79 -14.95
C ALA A 293 -12.53 10.43 -16.08
N ARG A 294 -12.51 11.76 -16.21
CA ARG A 294 -13.29 12.48 -17.22
C ARG A 294 -12.65 12.31 -18.60
N PRO A 295 -13.43 12.08 -19.68
CA PRO A 295 -12.91 12.15 -21.03
C PRO A 295 -12.33 13.54 -21.32
N GLU A 296 -11.08 13.58 -21.79
CA GLU A 296 -10.38 14.80 -22.18
C GLU A 296 -10.02 14.76 -23.67
N HIS A 297 -10.01 15.91 -24.32
CA HIS A 297 -9.58 16.00 -25.72
C HIS A 297 -8.06 15.95 -25.80
N ILE A 298 -7.53 15.07 -26.65
CA ILE A 298 -6.11 15.07 -26.99
C ILE A 298 -5.82 16.35 -27.79
N GLY A 299 -4.80 17.11 -27.38
CA GLY A 299 -4.47 18.40 -27.99
C GLY A 299 -4.25 18.27 -29.50
N MET A 300 -4.59 19.31 -30.27
CA MET A 300 -4.48 19.26 -31.74
C MET A 300 -3.05 18.98 -32.22
N ASN A 301 -2.04 19.41 -31.46
CA ASN A 301 -0.61 19.18 -31.73
C ASN A 301 -0.13 17.76 -31.38
N GLU A 302 -0.96 16.97 -30.70
CA GLU A 302 -0.71 15.57 -30.32
C GLU A 302 -1.63 14.60 -31.10
N SER A 303 -2.36 15.10 -32.11
CA SER A 303 -3.26 14.27 -32.91
C SER A 303 -2.48 13.30 -33.80
N PHE A 304 -2.85 12.02 -33.71
CA PHE A 304 -2.32 10.92 -34.52
C PHE A 304 -3.42 10.31 -35.41
N PRO A 305 -3.11 9.62 -36.52
CA PRO A 305 -4.13 9.01 -37.37
C PRO A 305 -4.90 7.90 -36.66
N CYS A 306 -6.22 7.84 -36.87
CA CYS A 306 -7.02 6.73 -36.36
C CYS A 306 -6.61 5.41 -37.04
N GLY A 307 -6.27 4.37 -36.26
CA GLY A 307 -5.90 3.05 -36.80
C GLY A 307 -7.01 2.31 -37.57
N ARG A 308 -8.27 2.79 -37.52
CA ARG A 308 -9.39 2.22 -38.28
C ARG A 308 -9.71 3.00 -39.56
N CYS A 309 -9.97 4.31 -39.45
CA CYS A 309 -10.42 5.13 -40.58
C CYS A 309 -9.34 6.06 -41.16
N GLY A 310 -8.14 6.09 -40.57
CA GLY A 310 -7.06 6.98 -40.98
C GLY A 310 -7.24 8.46 -40.60
N ASP A 311 -8.37 8.84 -39.99
CA ASP A 311 -8.68 10.24 -39.71
C ASP A 311 -7.74 10.85 -38.63
N SER A 312 -7.06 11.93 -39.01
CA SER A 312 -6.20 12.75 -38.15
C SER A 312 -6.81 14.10 -37.78
N ALA A 313 -7.90 14.52 -38.43
CA ALA A 313 -8.46 15.86 -38.34
C ALA A 313 -9.50 16.00 -37.21
N ARG A 314 -10.27 14.93 -36.94
CA ARG A 314 -11.28 14.93 -35.89
C ARG A 314 -10.64 14.72 -34.52
N ALA A 315 -11.18 15.45 -33.55
CA ALA A 315 -10.77 15.36 -32.16
C ALA A 315 -10.90 13.92 -31.64
N LYS A 316 -9.91 13.50 -30.86
CA LYS A 316 -9.90 12.22 -30.15
C LYS A 316 -10.04 12.51 -28.67
N THR A 317 -10.75 11.64 -27.96
CA THR A 317 -10.91 11.77 -26.51
C THR A 317 -10.18 10.65 -25.81
N LYS A 318 -9.36 10.98 -24.81
CA LYS A 318 -8.74 10.02 -23.90
C LYS A 318 -9.54 9.94 -22.61
N GLN A 319 -9.78 8.73 -22.10
CA GLN A 319 -10.41 8.53 -20.79
C GLN A 319 -9.62 7.49 -19.99
N MET A 320 -9.38 7.79 -18.71
CA MET A 320 -8.81 6.85 -17.74
C MET A 320 -9.92 6.24 -16.89
N ALA A 321 -9.80 4.95 -16.56
CA ALA A 321 -10.67 4.27 -15.60
C ALA A 321 -9.93 3.14 -14.88
N ALA A 322 -10.36 2.74 -13.68
CA ALA A 322 -9.77 1.60 -12.98
C ALA A 322 -10.31 0.27 -13.56
N ARG A 323 -9.42 -0.58 -14.10
CA ARG A 323 -9.75 -1.96 -14.52
C ARG A 323 -9.69 -2.92 -13.35
N ARG A 324 -8.61 -2.81 -12.56
CA ARG A 324 -8.37 -3.60 -11.35
C ARG A 324 -7.92 -2.66 -10.24
N LEU A 325 -8.69 -2.63 -9.15
CA LEU A 325 -8.32 -1.84 -7.97
C LEU A 325 -7.42 -2.67 -7.04
N PRO A 326 -6.42 -2.04 -6.38
CA PRO A 326 -5.56 -2.73 -5.42
C PRO A 326 -6.27 -2.92 -4.07
N PRO A 327 -5.91 -3.93 -3.25
CA PRO A 327 -6.40 -4.06 -1.88
C PRO A 327 -6.08 -2.85 -1.00
N ALA A 328 -4.92 -2.22 -1.18
CA ALA A 328 -4.55 -0.96 -0.56
C ALA A 328 -4.41 0.11 -1.66
N LEU A 329 -5.37 1.03 -1.73
CA LEU A 329 -5.39 2.13 -2.69
C LEU A 329 -4.59 3.32 -2.15
N VAL A 330 -3.66 3.81 -2.97
CA VAL A 330 -2.87 5.02 -2.68
C VAL A 330 -3.28 6.13 -3.64
N LEU A 331 -3.69 7.27 -3.08
CA LEU A 331 -4.02 8.48 -3.82
C LEU A 331 -3.03 9.58 -3.45
N HIS A 332 -2.29 10.07 -4.42
CA HIS A 332 -1.37 11.20 -4.29
C HIS A 332 -2.04 12.45 -4.86
N ILE A 333 -2.08 13.54 -4.08
CA ILE A 333 -2.62 14.82 -4.52
C ILE A 333 -1.47 15.67 -5.05
N LYS A 334 -1.46 15.94 -6.35
CA LYS A 334 -0.42 16.75 -7.00
C LYS A 334 -0.56 18.22 -6.58
N ARG A 335 0.16 18.60 -5.53
CA ARG A 335 0.12 19.95 -4.95
C ARG A 335 1.18 20.89 -5.50
N PHE A 336 2.05 20.44 -6.39
CA PHE A 336 3.21 21.21 -6.84
C PHE A 336 3.12 21.46 -8.34
N GLU A 337 3.07 22.73 -8.72
CA GLU A 337 3.04 23.18 -10.11
C GLU A 337 4.30 23.99 -10.40
N THR A 338 4.98 23.68 -11.50
CA THR A 338 6.10 24.49 -12.01
C THR A 338 5.60 25.35 -13.16
N SER A 339 5.74 26.66 -13.01
CA SER A 339 5.39 27.64 -14.04
C SER A 339 6.66 28.26 -14.61
N PHE A 340 6.77 28.33 -15.94
CA PHE A 340 7.85 29.03 -16.60
C PHE A 340 7.42 30.48 -16.83
N VAL A 341 7.99 31.42 -16.08
CA VAL A 341 7.74 32.84 -16.28
C VAL A 341 8.90 33.43 -17.08
N GLY A 342 8.65 33.73 -18.36
CA GLY A 342 9.55 34.59 -19.12
C GLY A 342 9.49 36.02 -18.57
N LYS A 343 10.63 36.69 -18.39
CA LYS A 343 10.66 38.11 -18.01
C LYS A 343 9.87 38.93 -19.05
N ALA A 344 8.70 39.43 -18.68
CA ALA A 344 7.96 40.41 -19.46
C ALA A 344 8.76 41.72 -19.49
N GLY A 345 9.52 41.96 -20.55
CA GLY A 345 10.28 43.21 -20.69
C GLY A 345 11.26 43.35 -21.85
N SER A 346 11.86 42.28 -22.38
CA SER A 346 12.86 42.43 -23.46
C SER A 346 12.27 42.16 -24.85
N LYS A 347 11.88 43.24 -25.55
CA LYS A 347 11.83 43.24 -27.01
C LYS A 347 13.26 43.10 -27.56
N LYS A 348 13.45 42.09 -28.41
CA LYS A 348 14.51 41.93 -29.43
C LYS A 348 15.98 41.94 -28.96
N SER A 349 16.60 40.77 -29.00
CA SER A 349 17.73 40.50 -29.91
C SER A 349 17.96 38.99 -29.96
N GLY A 350 18.37 38.49 -31.13
CA GLY A 350 18.55 37.07 -31.38
C GLY A 350 19.67 36.45 -30.54
N LEU A 351 19.54 35.13 -30.35
CA LEU A 351 20.56 34.23 -29.83
C LEU A 351 21.01 34.53 -28.38
N GLY A 352 20.18 34.13 -27.42
CA GLY A 352 20.57 34.05 -26.02
C GLY A 352 19.67 33.08 -25.28
N ILE A 353 20.29 32.14 -24.55
CA ILE A 353 19.64 31.29 -23.54
C ILE A 353 19.12 32.26 -22.47
N GLY A 354 17.91 32.76 -22.65
CA GLY A 354 17.29 33.70 -21.72
C GLY A 354 16.87 32.94 -20.48
N ASP A 355 17.43 33.33 -19.33
CA ASP A 355 17.12 32.84 -17.98
C ASP A 355 15.60 32.74 -17.76
N SER A 356 15.05 31.56 -18.06
CA SER A 356 13.67 31.23 -17.72
C SER A 356 13.64 30.91 -16.24
N VAL A 357 13.04 31.80 -15.45
CA VAL A 357 12.86 31.57 -14.02
C VAL A 357 11.72 30.57 -13.86
N VAL A 358 12.05 29.36 -13.40
CA VAL A 358 11.06 28.36 -12.99
C VAL A 358 10.54 28.79 -11.62
N VAL A 359 9.26 29.16 -11.56
CA VAL A 359 8.59 29.47 -10.30
C VAL A 359 7.74 28.27 -9.93
N GLY A 360 8.12 27.59 -8.85
CA GLY A 360 7.32 26.55 -8.23
C GLY A 360 6.23 27.15 -7.35
N ARG A 361 5.00 26.67 -7.45
CA ARG A 361 3.89 27.05 -6.56
C ARG A 361 3.28 25.82 -5.90
N LYS A 362 3.00 25.94 -4.60
CA LYS A 362 2.20 24.95 -3.87
C LYS A 362 0.71 25.28 -3.96
N ILE A 363 -0.11 24.25 -4.19
CA ILE A 363 -1.56 24.29 -4.14
C ILE A 363 -1.99 23.98 -2.70
N ASP A 364 -2.28 25.04 -1.94
CA ASP A 364 -2.77 24.95 -0.55
C ASP A 364 -4.30 24.91 -0.45
N VAL A 365 -4.99 24.64 -1.56
CA VAL A 365 -6.43 24.34 -1.58
C VAL A 365 -6.71 23.10 -0.75
N HIS A 366 -7.62 23.21 0.22
CA HIS A 366 -8.04 22.06 1.01
C HIS A 366 -8.78 21.08 0.11
N VAL A 367 -8.38 19.80 0.19
CA VAL A 367 -9.07 18.70 -0.48
C VAL A 367 -9.78 17.91 0.60
N SER A 368 -11.10 18.00 0.66
CA SER A 368 -11.95 17.23 1.56
C SER A 368 -11.99 15.77 1.11
N PHE A 369 -11.63 14.85 1.98
CA PHE A 369 -11.64 13.41 1.70
C PHE A 369 -12.55 12.67 2.70
N PRO A 370 -13.30 11.66 2.25
CA PRO A 370 -14.14 10.87 3.13
C PRO A 370 -13.34 9.81 3.89
N PHE A 371 -13.77 9.40 5.08
CA PHE A 371 -13.21 8.21 5.72
C PHE A 371 -13.59 6.91 5.01
N VAL A 372 -14.66 6.93 4.20
CA VAL A 372 -15.12 5.80 3.40
C VAL A 372 -15.27 6.25 1.97
N LEU A 373 -14.47 5.69 1.07
CA LEU A 373 -14.45 6.05 -0.35
C LEU A 373 -15.09 4.94 -1.20
N SER A 374 -15.95 5.32 -2.14
CA SER A 374 -16.41 4.42 -3.19
C SER A 374 -15.69 4.73 -4.50
N MET A 375 -14.94 3.74 -5.01
CA MET A 375 -14.25 3.81 -6.30
C MET A 375 -15.12 3.38 -7.48
N ARG A 376 -16.33 2.84 -7.20
CA ARG A 376 -17.23 2.29 -8.22
C ARG A 376 -17.51 3.23 -9.41
N PRO A 377 -17.73 4.55 -9.22
CA PRO A 377 -17.96 5.46 -10.34
C PRO A 377 -16.77 5.61 -11.29
N TYR A 378 -15.56 5.29 -10.83
CA TYR A 378 -14.30 5.46 -11.56
C TYR A 378 -13.77 4.14 -12.13
N CYS A 379 -14.51 3.03 -11.95
CA CYS A 379 -14.19 1.74 -12.53
C CYS A 379 -14.55 1.68 -14.03
N ALA A 380 -13.81 0.87 -14.78
CA ALA A 380 -14.06 0.64 -16.21
C ALA A 380 -15.47 0.06 -16.45
N SER A 381 -15.99 -0.75 -15.53
CA SER A 381 -17.36 -1.26 -15.54
C SER A 381 -18.39 -0.12 -15.60
N ALA A 382 -18.24 0.91 -14.77
CA ALA A 382 -19.11 2.08 -14.74
C ALA A 382 -18.98 2.91 -16.02
N ALA A 383 -17.75 3.15 -16.48
CA ALA A 383 -17.49 3.88 -17.73
C ALA A 383 -18.14 3.17 -18.94
N LEU A 384 -18.04 1.84 -19.03
CA LEU A 384 -18.62 1.04 -20.10
C LEU A 384 -20.16 1.00 -20.02
N ARG A 385 -20.74 0.83 -18.82
CA ARG A 385 -22.21 0.87 -18.64
C ARG A 385 -22.80 2.20 -19.08
N SER A 386 -22.13 3.32 -18.79
CA SER A 386 -22.56 4.64 -19.23
C SER A 386 -22.61 4.78 -20.75
N ARG A 387 -21.76 4.06 -21.50
CA ARG A 387 -21.69 4.15 -22.97
C ARG A 387 -22.53 3.11 -23.69
N TYR A 388 -22.60 1.88 -23.18
CA TYR A 388 -23.19 0.74 -23.88
C TYR A 388 -24.42 0.14 -23.18
N GLY A 389 -24.84 0.72 -22.05
CA GLY A 389 -25.93 0.19 -21.23
C GLY A 389 -25.59 -1.20 -20.68
N ASN A 390 -26.55 -2.12 -20.70
CA ASN A 390 -26.40 -3.49 -20.18
C ASN A 390 -25.60 -4.44 -21.10
N ARG A 391 -25.09 -3.97 -22.24
CA ARG A 391 -24.30 -4.77 -23.19
C ARG A 391 -22.80 -4.73 -22.88
N VAL A 392 -22.43 -4.94 -21.61
CA VAL A 392 -21.03 -4.91 -21.17
C VAL A 392 -20.41 -6.30 -21.36
N PRO A 393 -19.18 -6.41 -21.90
CA PRO A 393 -18.46 -7.68 -21.93
C PRO A 393 -18.32 -8.28 -20.52
N ALA A 394 -18.38 -9.61 -20.41
CA ALA A 394 -18.30 -10.34 -19.15
C ALA A 394 -16.97 -10.15 -18.38
N ASP A 395 -15.96 -9.51 -18.99
CA ASP A 395 -14.67 -9.20 -18.36
C ASP A 395 -14.69 -7.93 -17.48
N ALA A 396 -15.80 -7.19 -17.44
CA ALA A 396 -16.00 -6.07 -16.53
C ALA A 396 -16.27 -6.59 -15.10
N SER A 397 -15.18 -6.77 -14.36
CA SER A 397 -15.05 -7.24 -12.98
C SER A 397 -16.22 -6.95 -12.03
N HIS A 398 -16.44 -7.91 -11.10
CA HIS A 398 -17.32 -7.78 -9.95
C HIS A 398 -17.01 -6.50 -9.16
N ASP A 399 -17.96 -5.56 -9.17
CA ASP A 399 -17.92 -4.22 -8.54
C ASP A 399 -17.98 -4.27 -7.01
N ASP A 400 -18.04 -5.47 -6.41
CA ASP A 400 -18.37 -5.67 -5.00
C ASP A 400 -17.28 -5.13 -4.06
N GLN A 401 -16.02 -5.06 -4.53
CA GLN A 401 -14.87 -4.62 -3.74
C GLN A 401 -14.41 -3.18 -4.04
N ALA A 402 -15.34 -2.30 -4.41
CA ALA A 402 -15.04 -0.89 -4.73
C ALA A 402 -15.24 0.07 -3.54
N LYS A 403 -15.45 -0.42 -2.31
CA LYS A 403 -15.55 0.40 -1.09
C LYS A 403 -14.27 0.28 -0.27
N TYR A 404 -13.79 1.41 0.22
CA TYR A 404 -12.52 1.52 0.93
C TYR A 404 -12.66 2.32 2.22
N ASP A 405 -11.88 1.93 3.24
CA ASP A 405 -11.71 2.66 4.50
C ASP A 405 -10.37 3.38 4.53
N LEU A 406 -10.37 4.67 4.84
CA LEU A 406 -9.14 5.44 5.03
C LEU A 406 -8.42 4.91 6.28
N TYR A 407 -7.12 4.61 6.15
CA TYR A 407 -6.30 4.17 7.28
C TYR A 407 -5.03 4.99 7.48
N ALA A 408 -4.58 5.76 6.48
CA ALA A 408 -3.50 6.73 6.69
C ALA A 408 -3.63 7.98 5.82
N VAL A 409 -3.18 9.11 6.36
CA VAL A 409 -3.10 10.41 5.68
C VAL A 409 -1.71 10.98 5.89
N VAL A 410 -0.93 11.14 4.83
CA VAL A 410 0.35 11.86 4.87
C VAL A 410 0.08 13.32 4.53
N VAL A 411 0.63 14.23 5.32
CA VAL A 411 0.40 15.68 5.23
C VAL A 411 1.73 16.38 5.06
N HIS A 412 1.78 17.36 4.16
CA HIS A 412 2.96 18.18 3.94
C HIS A 412 2.72 19.64 4.33
N SER A 413 3.51 20.15 5.27
CA SER A 413 3.53 21.56 5.68
C SER A 413 4.79 22.23 5.15
N GLY A 414 4.71 23.43 4.58
CA GLY A 414 5.86 24.13 3.96
C GLY A 414 5.68 24.41 2.48
N THR A 415 6.77 24.82 1.82
CA THR A 415 6.86 25.21 0.40
C THR A 415 7.27 24.03 -0.50
N MET A 416 7.61 24.27 -1.77
CA MET A 416 8.11 23.23 -2.67
C MET A 416 9.55 22.83 -2.33
N GLU A 417 10.38 23.77 -1.88
CA GLU A 417 11.79 23.53 -1.56
C GLU A 417 12.03 23.07 -0.13
N SER A 418 11.09 23.35 0.79
CA SER A 418 11.23 22.94 2.18
C SER A 418 9.91 22.71 2.89
N GLY A 419 9.89 21.68 3.74
CA GLY A 419 8.75 21.43 4.58
C GLY A 419 8.93 20.25 5.52
N HIS A 420 7.81 19.83 6.10
CA HIS A 420 7.74 18.78 7.08
C HIS A 420 6.55 17.87 6.80
N TYR A 421 6.81 16.56 6.85
CA TYR A 421 5.79 15.54 6.70
C TYR A 421 5.36 15.02 8.06
N ILE A 422 4.05 14.88 8.23
CA ILE A 422 3.45 14.10 9.33
C ILE A 422 2.48 13.08 8.76
N ALA A 423 2.18 12.02 9.52
CA ALA A 423 1.17 11.05 9.16
C ALA A 423 0.07 11.00 10.23
N TYR A 424 -1.18 10.89 9.79
CA TYR A 424 -2.26 10.39 10.62
C TYR A 424 -2.50 8.93 10.26
N VAL A 425 -2.49 8.03 11.24
CA VAL A 425 -2.67 6.59 11.03
C VAL A 425 -3.79 6.07 11.92
N GLN A 426 -4.66 5.24 11.35
CA GLN A 426 -5.74 4.58 12.07
C GLN A 426 -5.27 3.25 12.64
N TRP A 427 -5.58 3.04 13.90
CA TRP A 427 -5.42 1.76 14.57
C TRP A 427 -6.66 1.39 15.38
N GLN A 428 -7.32 0.30 14.99
CA GLN A 428 -8.50 -0.24 15.70
C GLN A 428 -9.60 0.82 15.94
N GLY A 429 -9.83 1.70 14.95
CA GLY A 429 -10.84 2.76 15.03
C GLY A 429 -10.36 4.07 15.67
N VAL A 430 -9.14 4.11 16.21
CA VAL A 430 -8.56 5.30 16.84
C VAL A 430 -7.50 5.90 15.92
N TRP A 431 -7.50 7.22 15.77
CA TRP A 431 -6.50 7.94 14.99
C TRP A 431 -5.32 8.38 15.84
N PHE A 432 -4.14 8.30 15.25
CA PHE A 432 -2.89 8.75 15.85
C PHE A 432 -2.15 9.67 14.89
N ARG A 433 -1.61 10.77 15.42
CA ARG A 433 -0.66 11.65 14.74
C ARG A 433 0.75 11.15 15.00
N CYS A 434 1.42 10.77 13.92
CA CYS A 434 2.82 10.36 13.88
C CYS A 434 3.64 11.52 13.32
N ASP A 435 4.44 12.14 14.19
CA ASP A 435 5.32 13.25 13.89
C ASP A 435 6.72 12.86 14.34
N ASP A 436 7.42 12.17 13.43
CA ASP A 436 8.68 11.49 13.71
C ASP A 436 8.60 10.63 14.98
N HIS A 437 9.31 11.03 16.03
CA HIS A 437 9.41 10.29 17.28
C HIS A 437 8.15 10.40 18.14
N GLN A 438 7.30 11.39 17.87
CA GLN A 438 6.09 11.66 18.65
C GLN A 438 4.89 10.96 18.03
N VAL A 439 4.29 10.05 18.78
CA VAL A 439 3.02 9.42 18.43
C VAL A 439 1.99 9.81 19.47
N THR A 440 0.97 10.53 19.04
CA THR A 440 -0.09 11.07 19.91
C THR A 440 -1.46 10.73 19.34
N ARG A 441 -2.50 10.66 20.18
CA ARG A 441 -3.87 10.49 19.68
C ARG A 441 -4.31 11.72 18.89
N ALA A 442 -5.09 11.50 17.85
CA ALA A 442 -5.66 12.56 17.02
C ALA A 442 -7.19 12.42 16.96
N ASP A 443 -7.88 13.56 16.99
CA ASP A 443 -9.32 13.60 16.79
C ASP A 443 -9.67 13.40 15.31
N PRO A 444 -10.68 12.59 14.95
CA PRO A 444 -11.09 12.40 13.56
C PRO A 444 -11.46 13.70 12.83
N ALA A 445 -12.02 14.71 13.51
CA ALA A 445 -12.33 15.99 12.89
C ALA A 445 -11.05 16.73 12.48
N THR A 446 -9.99 16.64 13.30
CA THR A 446 -8.66 17.17 12.94
C THR A 446 -8.09 16.44 11.72
N VAL A 447 -8.22 15.12 11.66
CA VAL A 447 -7.77 14.32 10.50
C VAL A 447 -8.51 14.75 9.24
N ALA A 448 -9.83 14.93 9.29
CA ALA A 448 -10.63 15.34 8.14
C ALA A 448 -10.29 16.74 7.59
N GLN A 449 -9.75 17.63 8.43
CA GLN A 449 -9.32 18.98 8.04
C GLN A 449 -7.85 19.04 7.60
N ALA A 450 -7.12 17.92 7.63
CA ALA A 450 -5.72 17.91 7.26
C ALA A 450 -5.50 18.24 5.77
N GLN A 451 -4.40 18.92 5.47
CA GLN A 451 -3.96 19.21 4.09
C GLN A 451 -3.30 17.96 3.48
N ALA A 452 -4.12 16.96 3.16
CA ALA A 452 -3.64 15.67 2.68
C ALA A 452 -2.73 15.82 1.44
N TYR A 453 -1.56 15.18 1.50
CA TYR A 453 -0.62 15.02 0.40
C TYR A 453 -0.76 13.62 -0.23
N MET A 454 -0.81 12.58 0.61
CA MET A 454 -1.14 11.22 0.19
C MET A 454 -2.23 10.64 1.10
N LEU A 455 -3.11 9.83 0.53
CA LEU A 455 -4.19 9.13 1.21
C LEU A 455 -4.06 7.64 0.95
N PHE A 456 -4.16 6.84 2.02
CA PHE A 456 -4.09 5.39 1.96
C PHE A 456 -5.39 4.79 2.44
N TYR A 457 -5.98 3.98 1.57
CA TYR A 457 -7.31 3.39 1.70
C TYR A 457 -7.22 1.87 1.63
N GLN A 458 -7.92 1.16 2.51
CA GLN A 458 -7.97 -0.31 2.55
C GLN A 458 -9.32 -0.78 2.02
N ALA A 459 -9.32 -1.71 1.06
CA ALA A 459 -10.52 -2.31 0.52
C ALA A 459 -11.30 -3.03 1.63
N ARG A 460 -12.61 -2.80 1.70
CA ARG A 460 -13.49 -3.56 2.57
C ARG A 460 -13.62 -4.99 2.03
N PRO A 461 -13.57 -6.02 2.88
CA PRO A 461 -14.00 -7.35 2.47
C PRO A 461 -15.48 -7.28 2.05
N PRO A 462 -15.89 -8.06 1.02
CA PRO A 462 -17.26 -8.08 0.51
C PRO A 462 -18.29 -8.53 1.54
#